data_AF-A0A3F2UZZ4-F1
#
_entry.id   AF-A0A3F2UZZ4-F1
#
_cell.length_a   1.000
_cell.length_b   1.000
_cell.length_c   1.000
_cell.angle_alpha   90.00
_cell.angle_beta   90.00
_cell.angle_gamma   90.00
#
_symmetry.space_group_name_H-M   'P 1'
#
loop_
_entity.id
_entity.type
_entity.pdbx_description
1 polymer ?
#
loop_
_entity_poly.entity_id
_entity_poly.type
_entity_poly.pdbx_seq_one_letter_code
_entity_poly.pdbx_strand_id
1 'polypeptide(L)'
;MKKTLLICFLSGLVSLSGCATKVPAFGGLVMADGESRIEIAELWEEGKEESIEGEKQIRYGRKLVEKGRSDLRTGEQLIAAGNVEVQTNRQAYQALHQTATGIDSGQGALERVKKLKEIASDWEEGEERIAEGNNLIQRGNEKIEEGETQISEGQKLIESGRDKMQDAEKRYQTK
;
A
#
# COMPACT_ATOMS: atom_id res chain seq x y z
N MET A 1 3.13 -107.16 24.42
CA MET A 1 4.48 -107.60 23.99
C MET A 1 5.26 -106.37 23.52
N LYS A 2 6.45 -106.17 24.10
CA LYS A 2 7.66 -105.43 23.65
C LYS A 2 7.55 -104.18 22.73
N LYS A 3 8.02 -103.04 23.29
CA LYS A 3 8.96 -101.98 22.79
C LYS A 3 8.83 -101.52 21.31
N THR A 4 8.91 -100.23 20.95
CA THR A 4 10.08 -99.33 21.13
C THR A 4 9.75 -97.86 20.79
N LEU A 5 10.30 -96.96 21.60
CA LEU A 5 10.69 -95.53 21.45
C LEU A 5 10.73 -94.88 20.04
N LEU A 6 10.12 -93.69 19.88
CA LEU A 6 10.71 -92.55 19.14
C LEU A 6 10.03 -91.21 19.54
N ILE A 7 10.86 -90.25 19.96
CA ILE A 7 10.53 -88.90 20.43
C ILE A 7 10.60 -87.93 19.25
N CYS A 8 9.66 -86.98 19.12
CA CYS A 8 9.89 -85.69 18.44
C CYS A 8 8.91 -84.62 18.96
N PHE A 9 9.44 -83.74 19.81
CA PHE A 9 8.85 -82.47 20.24
C PHE A 9 8.93 -81.48 19.06
N LEU A 10 7.80 -80.99 18.53
CA LEU A 10 7.79 -79.90 17.54
C LEU A 10 7.21 -78.64 18.19
N SER A 11 8.10 -77.88 18.82
CA SER A 11 7.87 -76.53 19.32
C SER A 11 7.71 -75.53 18.17
N GLY A 12 6.66 -74.70 18.25
CA GLY A 12 6.40 -73.63 17.29
C GLY A 12 7.50 -72.57 17.26
N LEU A 13 7.89 -72.18 16.04
CA LEU A 13 8.73 -71.03 15.78
C LEU A 13 7.86 -69.96 15.10
N VAL A 14 7.47 -68.94 15.86
CA VAL A 14 6.92 -67.70 15.31
C VAL A 14 8.11 -66.92 14.77
N SER A 15 8.29 -66.91 13.45
CA SER A 15 9.30 -66.10 12.78
C SER A 15 8.87 -64.63 12.81
N LEU A 16 9.34 -63.88 13.81
CA LEU A 16 9.37 -62.42 13.78
C LEU A 16 10.37 -61.99 12.68
N SER A 17 9.86 -61.70 11.48
CA SER A 17 10.64 -61.00 10.45
C SER A 17 10.85 -59.56 10.89
N GLY A 18 11.98 -59.30 11.54
CA GLY A 18 12.45 -57.95 11.84
C GLY A 18 12.82 -57.23 10.55
N CYS A 19 12.09 -56.18 10.20
CA CYS A 19 12.51 -55.25 9.16
C CYS A 19 13.82 -54.58 9.61
N ALA A 20 14.94 -54.94 8.99
CA ALA A 20 16.22 -54.27 9.20
C ALA A 20 16.16 -52.87 8.59
N THR A 21 15.73 -51.87 9.36
CA THR A 21 15.93 -50.46 9.05
C THR A 21 17.42 -50.18 9.02
N LYS A 22 18.00 -50.03 7.83
CA LYS A 22 19.42 -49.65 7.66
C LYS A 22 19.63 -48.28 8.32
N VAL A 23 20.36 -48.25 9.42
CA VAL A 23 20.82 -47.00 10.03
C VAL A 23 21.74 -46.28 9.02
N PRO A 24 21.47 -45.02 8.65
CA PRO A 24 22.31 -44.30 7.70
C PRO A 24 23.74 -44.14 8.23
N ALA A 25 24.73 -44.26 7.34
CA ALA A 25 26.14 -44.04 7.68
C ALA A 25 26.38 -42.58 8.11
N PHE A 26 27.43 -42.35 8.91
CA PHE A 26 27.79 -41.02 9.43
C PHE A 26 27.80 -39.93 8.35
N GLY A 27 28.41 -40.19 7.19
CA GLY A 27 28.42 -39.22 6.09
C GLY A 27 27.03 -38.84 5.58
N GLY A 28 26.09 -39.78 5.53
CA GLY A 28 24.69 -39.52 5.15
C GLY A 28 23.95 -38.66 6.17
N LEU A 29 24.22 -38.88 7.47
CA LEU A 29 23.66 -38.04 8.54
C LEU A 29 24.16 -36.60 8.47
N VAL A 30 25.46 -36.41 8.23
CA VAL A 30 26.06 -35.07 8.08
C VAL A 30 25.50 -34.34 6.87
N MET A 31 25.33 -35.01 5.74
CA MET A 31 24.73 -34.41 4.54
C MET A 31 23.28 -33.98 4.79
N ALA A 32 22.45 -34.86 5.36
CA ALA A 32 21.05 -34.55 5.66
C ALA A 32 20.90 -33.39 6.67
N ASP A 33 21.81 -33.29 7.66
CA ASP A 33 21.82 -32.13 8.55
C ASP A 33 22.19 -30.85 7.81
N GLY A 34 23.21 -30.90 6.95
CA GLY A 34 23.64 -29.77 6.13
C GLY A 34 22.54 -29.25 5.19
N GLU A 35 21.89 -30.14 4.44
CA GLU A 35 20.78 -29.80 3.53
C GLU A 35 19.67 -29.06 4.27
N SER A 36 19.26 -29.58 5.42
CA SER A 36 18.19 -28.95 6.19
C SER A 36 18.59 -27.63 6.84
N ARG A 37 19.88 -27.41 7.15
CA ARG A 37 20.37 -26.08 7.58
C ARG A 37 20.34 -25.06 6.44
N ILE A 38 20.60 -25.51 5.20
CA ILE A 38 20.48 -24.66 4.02
C ILE A 38 19.02 -24.24 3.83
N GLU A 39 18.07 -25.17 3.89
CA GLU A 39 16.63 -24.86 3.78
C GLU A 39 16.16 -23.85 4.83
N ILE A 40 16.65 -23.96 6.08
CA ILE A 40 16.35 -23.01 7.15
C ILE A 40 16.92 -21.62 6.82
N ALA A 41 18.15 -21.57 6.31
CA ALA A 41 18.80 -20.31 5.95
C ALA A 41 18.12 -19.62 4.75
N GLU A 42 17.69 -20.39 3.75
CA GLU A 42 16.93 -19.89 2.60
C GLU A 42 15.60 -19.27 3.06
N LEU A 43 14.84 -19.96 3.92
CA LEU A 43 13.59 -19.44 4.46
C LEU A 43 13.78 -18.13 5.25
N TRP A 44 14.87 -18.02 6.01
CA TRP A 44 15.21 -16.79 6.72
C TRP A 44 15.50 -15.64 5.76
N GLU A 45 16.32 -15.87 4.74
CA GLU A 45 16.67 -14.84 3.76
C GLU A 45 15.45 -14.42 2.93
N GLU A 46 14.57 -15.34 2.53
CA GLU A 46 13.28 -15.00 1.92
C GLU A 46 12.46 -14.06 2.80
N GLY A 47 12.35 -14.37 4.09
CA GLY A 47 11.60 -13.54 5.03
C GLY A 47 12.19 -12.13 5.22
N LYS A 48 13.52 -12.04 5.21
CA LYS A 48 14.25 -10.78 5.25
C LYS A 48 14.05 -9.97 3.97
N GLU A 49 14.09 -10.59 2.80
CA GLU A 49 13.83 -9.94 1.52
C GLU A 49 12.41 -9.38 1.44
N GLU A 50 11.40 -10.15 1.85
CA GLU A 50 10.02 -9.67 1.92
C GLU A 50 9.87 -8.48 2.88
N SER A 51 10.52 -8.54 4.04
CA SER A 51 10.50 -7.44 5.00
C SER A 51 11.11 -6.16 4.42
N ILE A 52 12.24 -6.27 3.71
CA ILE A 52 12.90 -5.15 3.05
C ILE A 52 12.01 -4.57 1.95
N GLU A 53 11.35 -5.41 1.16
CA GLU A 53 10.45 -4.96 0.10
C GLU A 53 9.22 -4.27 0.68
N GLY A 54 8.64 -4.83 1.74
CA GLY A 54 7.52 -4.21 2.45
C GLY A 54 7.87 -2.84 3.02
N GLU A 55 9.08 -2.66 3.57
CA GLU A 55 9.54 -1.33 3.99
C GLU A 55 9.68 -0.35 2.83
N LYS A 56 10.14 -0.79 1.65
CA LYS A 56 10.21 0.08 0.46
C LYS A 56 8.81 0.52 0.03
N GLN A 57 7.85 -0.40 -0.01
CA GLN A 57 6.45 -0.09 -0.34
C GLN A 57 5.85 0.91 0.65
N ILE A 58 6.04 0.71 1.96
CA ILE A 58 5.59 1.67 2.98
C ILE A 58 6.24 3.05 2.77
N ARG A 59 7.54 3.11 2.47
CA ARG A 59 8.21 4.39 2.18
C ARG A 59 7.64 5.06 0.93
N TYR A 60 7.37 4.29 -0.12
CA TYR A 60 6.76 4.82 -1.34
C TYR A 60 5.34 5.33 -1.08
N GLY A 61 4.50 4.53 -0.42
CA GLY A 61 3.14 4.92 -0.07
C GLY A 61 3.08 6.17 0.81
N ARG A 62 3.98 6.31 1.79
CA ARG A 62 4.09 7.55 2.59
C ARG A 62 4.41 8.78 1.74
N LYS A 63 5.27 8.67 0.73
CA LYS A 63 5.57 9.78 -0.20
C LYS A 63 4.35 10.16 -1.04
N LEU A 64 3.54 9.18 -1.45
CA LEU A 64 2.30 9.43 -2.17
C LEU A 64 1.28 10.17 -1.29
N VAL A 65 1.07 9.70 -0.05
CA VAL A 65 0.20 10.38 0.93
C VAL A 65 0.67 11.82 1.20
N GLU A 66 1.96 12.04 1.34
CA GLU A 66 2.53 13.38 1.54
C GLU A 66 2.25 14.30 0.35
N LYS A 67 2.51 13.83 -0.87
CA LYS A 67 2.19 14.57 -2.10
C LYS A 67 0.70 14.84 -2.21
N GLY A 68 -0.14 13.85 -1.91
CA GLY A 68 -1.60 14.01 -1.95
C GLY A 68 -2.08 15.09 -0.98
N ARG A 69 -1.59 15.08 0.26
CA ARG A 69 -1.86 16.14 1.25
C ARG A 69 -1.36 17.52 0.80
N SER A 70 -0.26 17.58 0.04
CA SER A 70 0.20 18.83 -0.53
C SER A 70 -0.74 19.37 -1.60
N ASP A 71 -1.22 18.49 -2.49
CA ASP A 71 -2.21 18.87 -3.50
C ASP A 71 -3.52 19.33 -2.87
N LEU A 72 -4.00 18.65 -1.80
CA LEU A 72 -5.18 19.08 -1.05
C LEU A 72 -5.03 20.52 -0.54
N ARG A 73 -3.91 20.84 0.14
CA ARG A 73 -3.67 22.19 0.68
C ARG A 73 -3.65 23.24 -0.42
N THR A 74 -2.92 22.99 -1.51
CA THR A 74 -2.87 23.92 -2.64
C THR A 74 -4.25 24.09 -3.28
N GLY A 75 -5.01 23.00 -3.41
CA GLY A 75 -6.35 23.03 -3.98
C GLY A 75 -7.33 23.83 -3.12
N GLU A 76 -7.31 23.64 -1.80
CA GLU A 76 -8.11 24.42 -0.85
C GLU A 76 -7.76 25.92 -0.90
N GLN A 77 -6.47 26.26 -1.02
CA GLN A 77 -6.03 27.65 -1.14
C GLN A 77 -6.54 28.31 -2.44
N LEU A 78 -6.49 27.60 -3.57
CA LEU A 78 -7.02 28.10 -4.84
C LEU A 78 -8.53 28.30 -4.80
N ILE A 79 -9.27 27.34 -4.23
CA ILE A 79 -10.72 27.47 -4.04
C ILE A 79 -11.06 28.66 -3.15
N ALA A 80 -10.32 28.85 -2.05
CA ALA A 80 -10.53 29.99 -1.16
C ALA A 80 -10.28 31.32 -1.89
N ALA A 81 -9.17 31.43 -2.63
CA ALA A 81 -8.83 32.61 -3.40
C ALA A 81 -9.88 32.91 -4.49
N GLY A 82 -10.25 31.90 -5.29
CA GLY A 82 -11.26 32.07 -6.33
C GLY A 82 -12.64 32.43 -5.78
N ASN A 83 -13.03 31.88 -4.63
CA ASN A 83 -14.29 32.27 -3.98
C ASN A 83 -14.30 33.74 -3.53
N VAL A 84 -13.17 34.24 -2.98
CA VAL A 84 -13.05 35.65 -2.59
C VAL A 84 -13.20 36.57 -3.81
N GLU A 85 -12.60 36.20 -4.93
CA GLU A 85 -12.66 36.95 -6.16
C GLU A 85 -14.05 36.94 -6.79
N VAL A 86 -14.69 35.77 -6.92
CA VAL A 86 -16.08 35.65 -7.38
C VAL A 86 -17.03 36.48 -6.51
N GLN A 87 -16.84 36.48 -5.18
CA GLN A 87 -17.63 37.30 -4.28
C GLN A 87 -17.38 38.80 -4.47
N THR A 88 -16.12 39.20 -4.63
CA THR A 88 -15.73 40.60 -4.87
C THR A 88 -16.32 41.10 -6.19
N ASN A 89 -16.21 40.31 -7.26
CA ASN A 89 -16.76 40.64 -8.56
C ASN A 89 -18.29 40.72 -8.56
N ARG A 90 -18.96 39.83 -7.82
CA ARG A 90 -20.41 39.90 -7.61
C ARG A 90 -20.82 41.21 -6.93
N GLN A 91 -20.09 41.65 -5.91
CA GLN A 91 -20.37 42.93 -5.24
C GLN A 91 -20.10 44.13 -6.15
N ALA A 92 -19.00 44.11 -6.90
CA ALA A 92 -18.66 45.15 -7.88
C ALA A 92 -19.74 45.29 -8.96
N TYR A 93 -20.22 44.16 -9.48
CA TYR A 93 -21.33 44.11 -10.44
C TYR A 93 -22.61 44.74 -9.86
N GLN A 94 -22.99 44.36 -8.65
CA GLN A 94 -24.17 44.89 -7.97
C GLN A 94 -24.08 46.40 -7.76
N ALA A 95 -22.93 46.90 -7.30
CA ALA A 95 -22.70 48.32 -7.10
C ALA A 95 -22.79 49.09 -8.44
N LEU A 96 -22.16 48.56 -9.49
CA LEU A 96 -22.20 49.18 -10.81
C LEU A 96 -23.63 49.25 -11.37
N HIS A 97 -24.41 48.18 -11.19
CA HIS A 97 -25.81 48.14 -11.60
C HIS A 97 -26.68 49.14 -10.81
N GLN A 98 -26.48 49.28 -9.51
CA GLN A 98 -27.24 50.23 -8.67
C GLN A 98 -26.95 51.69 -9.02
N THR A 99 -25.75 52.00 -9.47
CA THR A 99 -25.38 53.37 -9.90
C THR A 99 -25.86 53.75 -11.30
N ALA A 100 -26.50 52.83 -12.04
CA ALA A 100 -27.09 53.10 -13.34
C ALA A 100 -28.45 53.83 -13.20
N THR A 101 -28.42 55.07 -12.71
CA THR A 101 -29.60 55.92 -12.56
C THR A 101 -29.69 56.94 -13.70
N GLY A 102 -30.51 56.68 -14.72
CA GLY A 102 -30.89 57.66 -15.76
C GLY A 102 -30.08 57.65 -17.06
N ILE A 103 -30.46 58.50 -18.03
CA ILE A 103 -29.86 58.58 -19.38
C ILE A 103 -28.37 58.89 -19.26
N ASP A 104 -27.56 57.89 -19.50
CA ASP A 104 -26.13 58.07 -19.56
C ASP A 104 -25.70 58.77 -20.84
N SER A 105 -24.73 59.68 -20.73
CA SER A 105 -24.01 60.15 -21.90
C SER A 105 -23.35 58.95 -22.60
N GLY A 106 -23.17 59.03 -23.93
CA GLY A 106 -22.50 57.95 -24.68
C GLY A 106 -21.12 57.59 -24.12
N GLN A 107 -20.41 58.57 -23.55
CA GLN A 107 -19.13 58.37 -22.86
C GLN A 107 -19.29 57.55 -21.57
N GLY A 108 -20.30 57.85 -20.75
CA GLY A 108 -20.58 57.11 -19.51
C GLY A 108 -20.99 55.65 -19.78
N ALA A 109 -21.77 55.43 -20.86
CA ALA A 109 -22.10 54.09 -21.33
C ALA A 109 -20.87 53.28 -21.73
N LEU A 110 -19.94 53.89 -22.48
CA LEU A 110 -18.71 53.22 -22.88
C LEU A 110 -17.85 52.81 -21.68
N GLU A 111 -17.75 53.69 -20.66
CA GLU A 111 -16.95 53.41 -19.46
C GLU A 111 -17.54 52.28 -18.62
N ARG A 112 -18.87 52.23 -18.46
CA ARG A 112 -19.53 51.10 -17.78
C ARG A 112 -19.33 49.78 -18.50
N VAL A 113 -19.39 49.77 -19.83
CA VAL A 113 -19.14 48.54 -20.61
C VAL A 113 -17.72 48.04 -20.38
N LYS A 114 -16.71 48.92 -20.28
CA LYS A 114 -15.33 48.51 -19.94
C LYS A 114 -15.26 47.86 -18.57
N LYS A 115 -15.81 48.50 -17.54
CA LYS A 115 -15.84 47.95 -16.18
C LYS A 115 -16.57 46.60 -16.09
N LEU A 116 -17.68 46.46 -16.81
CA LEU A 116 -18.39 45.18 -16.88
C LEU A 116 -17.55 44.07 -17.52
N LYS A 117 -16.73 44.40 -18.53
CA LYS A 117 -15.80 43.44 -19.12
C LYS A 117 -14.68 43.04 -18.16
N GLU A 118 -14.14 44.00 -17.42
CA GLU A 118 -13.13 43.74 -16.37
C GLU A 118 -13.71 42.81 -15.29
N ILE A 119 -14.88 43.14 -14.73
CA ILE A 119 -15.57 42.31 -13.73
C ILE A 119 -15.85 40.89 -14.28
N ALA A 120 -16.26 40.78 -15.54
CA ALA A 120 -16.51 39.48 -16.15
C ALA A 120 -15.22 38.65 -16.31
N SER A 121 -14.11 39.29 -16.69
CA SER A 121 -12.79 38.65 -16.79
C SER A 121 -12.32 38.15 -15.43
N ASP A 122 -12.35 39.01 -14.41
CA ASP A 122 -11.89 38.65 -13.07
C ASP A 122 -12.79 37.54 -12.45
N TRP A 123 -14.08 37.53 -12.80
CA TRP A 123 -14.98 36.45 -12.39
C TRP A 123 -14.56 35.12 -13.04
N GLU A 124 -14.30 35.11 -14.34
CA GLU A 124 -13.82 33.93 -15.07
C GLU A 124 -12.53 33.38 -14.45
N GLU A 125 -11.55 34.25 -14.13
CA GLU A 125 -10.33 33.83 -13.43
C GLU A 125 -10.61 33.19 -12.06
N GLY A 126 -11.56 33.75 -11.30
CA GLY A 126 -11.96 33.19 -10.00
C GLY A 126 -12.57 31.78 -10.12
N GLU A 127 -13.40 31.55 -11.13
CA GLU A 127 -13.98 30.23 -11.42
C GLU A 127 -12.90 29.24 -11.91
N GLU A 128 -11.94 29.69 -12.73
CA GLU A 128 -10.80 28.88 -13.15
C GLU A 128 -9.95 28.43 -11.96
N ARG A 129 -9.68 29.33 -10.99
CA ARG A 129 -8.95 28.98 -9.75
C ARG A 129 -9.72 27.94 -8.93
N ILE A 130 -11.04 28.07 -8.82
CA ILE A 130 -11.89 27.07 -8.15
C ILE A 130 -11.80 25.72 -8.87
N ALA A 131 -11.87 25.71 -10.20
CA ALA A 131 -11.78 24.50 -11.00
C ALA A 131 -10.41 23.82 -10.86
N GLU A 132 -9.32 24.59 -10.95
CA GLU A 132 -7.95 24.08 -10.72
C GLU A 132 -7.81 23.51 -9.31
N GLY A 133 -8.35 24.19 -8.31
CA GLY A 133 -8.30 23.73 -6.92
C GLY A 133 -9.08 22.42 -6.71
N ASN A 134 -10.24 22.25 -7.33
CA ASN A 134 -10.98 20.98 -7.31
C ASN A 134 -10.20 19.84 -7.99
N ASN A 135 -9.54 20.11 -9.12
CA ASN A 135 -8.70 19.12 -9.80
C ASN A 135 -7.50 18.71 -8.94
N LEU A 136 -6.90 19.64 -8.20
CA LEU A 136 -5.86 19.35 -7.21
C LEU A 136 -6.39 18.48 -6.06
N ILE A 137 -7.58 18.78 -5.54
CA ILE A 137 -8.21 17.97 -4.48
C ILE A 137 -8.43 16.54 -4.96
N GLN A 138 -8.97 16.36 -6.17
CA GLN A 138 -9.19 15.03 -6.75
C GLN A 138 -7.87 14.25 -6.85
N ARG A 139 -6.86 14.82 -7.50
CA ARG A 139 -5.53 14.18 -7.61
C ARG A 139 -4.89 13.90 -6.26
N GLY A 140 -5.13 14.78 -5.29
CA GLY A 140 -4.66 14.62 -3.93
C GLY A 140 -5.24 13.38 -3.25
N ASN A 141 -6.56 13.18 -3.40
CA ASN A 141 -7.26 12.01 -2.88
C ASN A 141 -6.79 10.71 -3.56
N GLU A 142 -6.66 10.70 -4.89
CA GLU A 142 -6.16 9.54 -5.65
C GLU A 142 -4.77 9.09 -5.15
N LYS A 143 -3.86 10.05 -4.93
CA LYS A 143 -2.52 9.77 -4.37
C LYS A 143 -2.56 9.24 -2.94
N ILE A 144 -3.49 9.73 -2.11
CA ILE A 144 -3.64 9.24 -0.74
C ILE A 144 -4.11 7.79 -0.78
N GLU A 145 -5.12 7.47 -1.59
CA GLU A 145 -5.65 6.11 -1.74
C GLU A 145 -4.58 5.12 -2.27
N GLU A 146 -3.85 5.50 -3.32
CA GLU A 146 -2.72 4.71 -3.83
C GLU A 146 -1.66 4.52 -2.73
N GLY A 147 -1.34 5.58 -2.00
CA GLY A 147 -0.36 5.56 -0.93
C GLY A 147 -0.76 4.65 0.24
N GLU A 148 -2.03 4.67 0.64
CA GLU A 148 -2.58 3.78 1.67
C GLU A 148 -2.58 2.32 1.23
N THR A 149 -2.88 2.05 -0.04
CA THR A 149 -2.78 0.72 -0.64
C THR A 149 -1.35 0.18 -0.57
N GLN A 150 -0.36 0.98 -0.99
CA GLN A 150 1.06 0.62 -0.93
C GLN A 150 1.54 0.39 0.51
N ILE A 151 1.05 1.16 1.48
CA ILE A 151 1.37 0.94 2.90
C ILE A 151 0.79 -0.39 3.38
N SER A 152 -0.46 -0.71 3.02
CA SER A 152 -1.13 -1.96 3.40
C SER A 152 -0.43 -3.19 2.80
N GLU A 153 -0.09 -3.15 1.51
CA GLU A 153 0.69 -4.20 0.85
C GLU A 153 2.06 -4.40 1.50
N GLY A 154 2.76 -3.30 1.80
CA GLY A 154 4.04 -3.37 2.46
C GLY A 154 3.98 -3.93 3.88
N GLN A 155 2.90 -3.66 4.63
CA GLN A 155 2.67 -4.26 5.94
C GLN A 155 2.49 -5.78 5.86
N LYS A 156 1.74 -6.27 4.87
CA LYS A 156 1.56 -7.71 4.63
C LYS A 156 2.87 -8.42 4.29
N LEU A 157 3.73 -7.78 3.50
CA LEU A 157 5.07 -8.31 3.19
C LEU A 157 5.96 -8.39 4.43
N ILE A 158 5.93 -7.38 5.30
CA ILE A 158 6.67 -7.41 6.57
C ILE A 158 6.14 -8.50 7.50
N GLU A 159 4.82 -8.70 7.56
CA GLU A 159 4.21 -9.76 8.36
C GLU A 159 4.62 -11.15 7.85
N SER A 160 4.42 -11.41 6.55
CA SER A 160 4.87 -12.65 5.90
C SER A 160 6.36 -12.90 6.11
N GLY A 161 7.18 -11.86 5.96
CA GLY A 161 8.62 -11.95 6.14
C GLY A 161 9.01 -12.30 7.58
N ARG A 162 8.35 -11.69 8.57
CA ARG A 162 8.52 -12.01 9.98
C ARG A 162 8.14 -13.46 10.28
N ASP A 163 7.02 -13.93 9.74
CA ASP A 163 6.54 -15.29 9.98
C ASP A 163 7.52 -16.34 9.43
N LYS A 164 8.08 -16.10 8.23
CA LYS A 164 9.13 -16.96 7.65
C LYS A 164 10.38 -17.00 8.52
N MET A 165 10.87 -15.84 8.96
CA MET A 165 12.04 -15.75 9.84
C MET A 165 11.80 -16.46 11.18
N GLN A 166 10.62 -16.30 11.79
CA GLN A 166 10.24 -17.01 13.02
C GLN A 166 10.15 -18.53 12.83
N ASP A 167 9.61 -18.99 11.70
CA ASP A 167 9.56 -20.42 11.38
C ASP A 167 10.97 -20.99 11.16
N ALA A 168 11.85 -20.26 10.48
CA ALA A 168 13.26 -20.63 10.34
C ALA A 168 13.96 -20.76 11.70
N GLU A 169 13.81 -19.78 12.60
CA GLU A 169 14.36 -19.84 13.96
C GLU A 169 13.83 -21.04 14.74
N LYS A 170 12.52 -21.29 14.66
CA LYS A 170 11.88 -22.41 15.36
C LYS A 170 12.43 -23.74 14.85
N ARG A 171 12.51 -23.93 13.53
CA ARG A 171 13.07 -25.14 12.90
C ARG A 171 14.52 -25.38 13.34
N TYR A 172 15.31 -24.31 13.41
CA TYR A 172 16.70 -24.37 13.88
C TYR A 172 16.80 -24.81 15.36
N GLN A 173 15.90 -24.32 16.22
CA GLN A 173 15.89 -24.66 17.65
C GLN A 173 15.40 -26.08 17.95
N THR A 174 14.53 -26.64 17.09
CA THR A 174 13.96 -27.98 17.28
C THR A 174 14.81 -29.12 16.69
N LYS A 175 15.96 -28.79 16.11
CA LYS A 175 16.97 -29.71 15.58
C LYS A 175 17.98 -30.11 16.64
#